data_AF-A0A9Q1QQ64-F1
#
_entry.id   AF-A0A9Q1QQ64-F1
#
_cell.length_a   1.000
_cell.length_b   1.000
_cell.length_c   1.000
_cell.angle_alpha   90.00
_cell.angle_beta   90.00
_cell.angle_gamma   90.00
#
_symmetry.space_group_name_H-M   'P 1'
#
loop_
_entity.id
_entity.type
_entity.pdbx_description
1 polymer ?
#
loop_
_entity_poly.entity_id
_entity_poly.type
_entity_poly.pdbx_seq_one_letter_code
_entity_poly.pdbx_strand_id
1 'polypeptide(L)'
;MIVACHHLRNSLLPALSSYSTTMKKVCCDMSTLTPVSGRYRSALPPLATSLYSRDGKRLLDEVMTLGTAAGFLEIATNLTTQSKLTYCGLSSLATILNALFIDPERVWKGSWRWYDETMVASDDILKKADVDGLSFQDLVDAVPRDKVKLEAVFASESSLEEFRKHVLNSCSSNTSYILANFSRPVLGQVYGYRKAMRTAADSSLC
;
A
#
# COMPACT_ATOMS: atom_id res chain seq x y z
N MET A 1 -16.88 0.84 7.97
CA MET A 1 -18.22 1.47 8.02
C MET A 1 -18.04 2.98 8.01
N ILE A 2 -18.09 3.62 6.83
CA ILE A 2 -18.18 5.08 6.74
C ILE A 2 -19.65 5.40 7.03
N VAL A 3 -19.99 5.62 8.30
CA VAL A 3 -21.25 6.28 8.62
C VAL A 3 -21.02 7.74 8.25
N ALA A 4 -21.52 8.16 7.09
CA ALA A 4 -21.45 9.54 6.68
C ALA A 4 -22.09 10.39 7.80
N CYS A 5 -21.29 11.24 8.45
CA CYS A 5 -21.75 12.18 9.48
C CYS A 5 -22.94 13.04 9.01
N HIS A 6 -23.15 13.14 7.69
CA HIS A 6 -24.30 13.79 7.08
C HIS A 6 -25.65 13.15 7.50
N HIS A 7 -25.73 11.82 7.63
CA HIS A 7 -26.94 11.12 8.10
C HIS A 7 -27.13 11.19 9.61
N LEU A 8 -26.05 11.28 10.39
CA LEU A 8 -26.12 11.46 11.84
C LEU A 8 -26.75 12.81 12.24
N ARG A 9 -26.72 13.81 11.34
CA ARG A 9 -27.32 15.12 11.60
C ARG A 9 -28.85 15.12 11.52
N ASN A 10 -29.47 14.18 10.79
CA ASN A 10 -30.86 14.33 10.37
C ASN A 10 -31.82 13.14 10.66
N SER A 11 -31.38 11.93 11.07
CA SER A 11 -32.36 10.82 11.08
C SER A 11 -32.13 9.57 11.97
N LEU A 12 -31.30 9.62 13.02
CA LEU A 12 -31.11 8.43 13.89
C LEU A 12 -31.40 8.73 15.37
N LEU A 13 -32.69 8.76 15.76
CA LEU A 13 -33.09 8.85 17.17
C LEU A 13 -34.01 7.74 17.70
N PRO A 14 -34.80 6.96 16.92
CA PRO A 14 -35.58 5.87 17.53
C PRO A 14 -34.95 4.47 17.47
N ALA A 15 -34.05 4.18 16.52
CA ALA A 15 -33.65 2.79 16.20
C ALA A 15 -32.39 2.28 16.93
N LEU A 16 -31.75 3.10 17.78
CA LEU A 16 -30.49 2.75 18.44
C LEU A 16 -30.66 2.17 19.86
N SER A 17 -31.89 2.01 20.36
CA SER A 17 -32.14 1.59 21.75
C SER A 17 -31.76 0.13 22.06
N SER A 18 -31.48 -0.70 21.06
CA SER A 18 -31.16 -2.12 21.22
C SER A 18 -29.68 -2.49 20.99
N TYR A 19 -28.81 -1.53 20.65
CA TYR A 19 -27.39 -1.79 20.40
C TYR A 19 -26.52 -1.20 21.51
N SER A 20 -25.57 -1.99 22.03
CA SER A 20 -24.56 -1.51 22.99
C SER A 20 -23.67 -0.45 22.32
N THR A 21 -23.99 0.82 22.49
CA THR A 21 -23.21 1.95 22.00
C THR A 21 -22.15 2.36 23.01
N THR A 22 -21.21 1.45 23.32
CA THR A 22 -20.00 1.86 24.04
C THR A 22 -19.09 2.59 23.06
N MET A 23 -18.97 3.92 23.20
CA MET A 23 -18.03 4.72 22.42
C MET A 23 -16.86 5.16 23.30
N LYS A 24 -15.63 5.04 22.79
CA LYS A 24 -14.43 5.65 23.38
C LYS A 24 -13.76 6.55 22.35
N LYS A 25 -13.62 7.84 22.68
CA LYS A 25 -12.86 8.80 21.87
C LYS A 25 -11.38 8.66 22.22
N VAL A 26 -10.53 8.45 21.23
CA VAL A 26 -9.06 8.52 21.38
C VAL A 26 -8.61 9.92 20.97
N CYS A 27 -7.87 10.60 21.84
CA CYS A 27 -7.27 11.91 21.57
C CYS A 27 -5.78 11.85 21.88
N CYS A 28 -4.96 12.50 21.05
CA CYS A 28 -3.54 12.63 21.32
C CYS A 28 -3.32 13.83 22.24
N ASP A 29 -2.75 13.61 23.41
CA ASP A 29 -2.18 14.66 24.23
C ASP A 29 -0.67 14.72 23.97
N MET A 30 -0.23 15.74 23.26
CA MET A 30 1.17 15.91 22.91
C MET A 30 2.05 16.26 24.11
N SER A 31 1.46 16.66 25.24
CA SER A 31 2.19 17.06 26.46
C SER A 31 2.75 15.88 27.26
N THR A 32 2.28 14.65 27.00
CA THR A 32 2.69 13.44 27.73
C THR A 32 3.71 12.57 26.99
N LEU A 33 4.28 13.05 25.88
CA LEU A 33 5.18 12.24 25.05
C LEU A 33 6.61 12.23 25.63
N THR A 34 7.06 11.06 26.07
CA THR A 34 8.46 10.82 26.43
C THR A 34 9.29 10.49 25.19
N PRO A 35 10.51 11.02 25.03
CA PRO A 35 11.40 10.63 23.95
C PRO A 35 11.71 9.13 24.02
N VAL A 36 11.46 8.41 22.94
CA VAL A 36 11.79 6.98 22.79
C VAL A 36 12.92 6.84 21.77
N SER A 37 13.83 5.89 22.00
CA SER A 37 14.85 5.53 21.02
C SER A 37 14.21 4.95 19.74
N GLY A 38 14.78 5.28 18.59
CA GLY A 38 14.28 4.83 17.29
C GLY A 38 14.04 5.99 16.32
N ARG A 39 13.40 5.69 15.19
CA ARG A 39 13.04 6.70 14.18
C ARG A 39 11.53 6.76 14.04
N TYR A 40 10.98 7.96 14.27
CA TYR A 40 9.58 8.24 14.07
C TYR A 40 9.42 9.17 12.87
N ARG A 41 8.97 8.59 11.74
CA ARG A 41 8.80 9.27 10.44
C ARG A 41 10.10 9.87 9.90
N SER A 42 10.05 10.38 8.67
CA SER A 42 11.15 11.12 8.04
C SER A 42 10.54 12.26 7.25
N ALA A 43 11.28 13.37 7.11
CA ALA A 43 10.84 14.47 6.28
C ALA A 43 10.74 14.00 4.81
N LEU A 44 9.72 14.48 4.11
CA LEU A 44 9.60 14.22 2.68
C LEU A 44 10.66 15.04 1.92
N PRO A 45 11.25 14.49 0.85
CA PRO A 45 12.13 15.25 -0.03
C PRO A 45 11.35 16.37 -0.74
N PRO A 46 12.01 17.44 -1.21
CA PRO A 46 11.35 18.55 -1.90
C PRO A 46 10.51 18.16 -3.13
N LEU A 47 10.84 17.03 -3.77
CA LEU A 47 10.13 16.50 -4.92
C LEU A 47 8.78 15.84 -4.56
N ALA A 48 8.52 15.55 -3.28
CA ALA A 48 7.33 14.82 -2.84
C ALA A 48 6.31 15.75 -2.15
N THR A 49 5.05 15.63 -2.55
CA THR A 49 3.92 16.30 -1.88
C THR A 49 3.26 15.34 -0.90
N SER A 50 3.14 15.72 0.37
CA SER A 50 2.41 14.93 1.37
C SER A 50 0.93 14.83 0.99
N LEU A 51 0.37 13.62 0.95
CA LEU A 51 -1.07 13.40 0.75
C LEU A 51 -1.94 14.14 1.78
N TYR A 52 -1.40 14.37 2.98
CA TYR A 52 -2.11 15.05 4.06
C TYR A 52 -2.05 16.58 3.97
N SER A 53 -1.19 17.14 3.11
CA SER A 53 -1.09 18.59 2.93
C SER A 53 -2.33 19.14 2.21
N ARG A 54 -2.49 20.47 2.22
CA ARG A 54 -3.54 21.13 1.44
C ARG A 54 -3.43 20.78 -0.04
N ASP A 55 -2.21 20.83 -0.58
CA ASP A 55 -1.95 20.54 -1.99
C ASP A 55 -2.16 19.07 -2.32
N GLY A 56 -1.72 18.14 -1.45
CA GLY A 56 -1.95 16.71 -1.67
C GLY A 56 -3.43 16.34 -1.67
N LYS A 57 -4.23 16.95 -0.78
CA LYS A 57 -5.68 16.77 -0.76
C LYS A 57 -6.34 17.35 -2.01
N ARG A 58 -5.91 18.53 -2.46
CA ARG A 58 -6.40 19.15 -3.70
C ARG A 58 -6.10 18.26 -4.91
N LEU A 59 -4.86 17.77 -5.04
CA LEU A 59 -4.48 16.87 -6.13
C LEU A 59 -5.28 15.57 -6.11
N LEU A 60 -5.51 14.98 -4.94
CA LEU A 60 -6.36 13.79 -4.82
C LEU A 60 -7.80 14.09 -5.26
N ASP A 61 -8.39 15.19 -4.81
CA ASP A 61 -9.74 15.61 -5.20
C ASP A 61 -9.87 15.80 -6.71
N GLU A 62 -8.86 16.41 -7.34
CA GLU A 62 -8.79 16.60 -8.79
C GLU A 62 -8.78 15.26 -9.55
N VAL A 63 -7.88 14.33 -9.20
CA VAL A 63 -7.79 13.03 -9.90
C VAL A 63 -8.99 12.13 -9.64
N MET A 64 -9.59 12.22 -8.44
CA MET A 64 -10.83 11.51 -8.12
C MET A 64 -12.00 12.05 -8.94
N THR A 65 -12.11 13.37 -9.08
CA THR A 65 -13.17 14.03 -9.89
C THR A 65 -13.00 13.73 -11.38
N LEU A 66 -11.75 13.70 -11.87
CA LEU A 66 -11.45 13.38 -13.27
C LEU A 66 -11.52 11.88 -13.59
N GLY A 67 -11.68 11.01 -12.60
CA GLY A 67 -11.68 9.55 -12.78
C GLY A 67 -10.31 8.96 -13.13
N THR A 68 -9.22 9.71 -12.98
CA THR A 68 -7.84 9.26 -13.23
C THR A 68 -7.18 8.61 -12.01
N ALA A 69 -7.98 8.33 -10.97
CA ALA A 69 -7.62 7.56 -9.78
C ALA A 69 -8.73 6.56 -9.42
N ALA A 70 -9.31 5.90 -10.44
CA ALA A 70 -10.51 5.06 -10.32
C ALA A 70 -10.37 3.95 -9.27
N GLY A 71 -9.21 3.28 -9.21
CA GLY A 71 -8.93 2.21 -8.23
C GLY A 71 -8.30 2.67 -6.91
N PHE A 72 -8.22 3.98 -6.65
CA PHE A 72 -7.55 4.49 -5.45
C PHE A 72 -8.21 4.03 -4.15
N LEU A 73 -9.55 3.99 -4.10
CA LEU A 73 -10.28 3.63 -2.89
C LEU A 73 -10.14 2.14 -2.57
N GLU A 74 -10.16 1.28 -3.58
CA GLU A 74 -9.91 -0.15 -3.46
C GLU A 74 -8.51 -0.39 -2.90
N ILE A 75 -7.48 0.24 -3.46
CA ILE A 75 -6.12 0.15 -2.89
C ILE A 75 -6.09 0.70 -1.47
N ALA A 76 -6.62 1.91 -1.23
CA ALA A 76 -6.55 2.57 0.07
C ALA A 76 -7.24 1.79 1.19
N THR A 77 -8.34 1.09 0.89
CA THR A 77 -9.06 0.25 1.84
C THR A 77 -8.39 -1.11 2.10
N ASN A 78 -7.49 -1.51 1.20
CA ASN A 78 -6.72 -2.75 1.28
C ASN A 78 -5.26 -2.57 1.73
N LEU A 79 -4.80 -1.31 1.88
CA LEU A 79 -3.45 -1.02 2.32
C LEU A 79 -3.16 -1.61 3.70
N THR A 80 -2.09 -2.37 3.78
CA THR A 80 -1.56 -2.90 5.04
C THR A 80 -0.18 -2.32 5.30
N THR A 81 0.18 -2.18 6.58
CA THR A 81 1.57 -1.88 6.93
C THR A 81 2.37 -3.17 6.81
N GLN A 82 3.50 -3.11 6.10
CA GLN A 82 4.38 -4.27 5.99
C GLN A 82 4.83 -4.76 7.38
N SER A 83 4.77 -6.06 7.63
CA SER A 83 5.11 -6.62 8.96
C SER A 83 6.62 -6.68 9.21
N LYS A 84 7.41 -6.74 8.14
CA LYS A 84 8.89 -6.76 8.17
C LYS A 84 9.43 -5.72 7.19
N LEU A 85 10.62 -5.18 7.46
CA LEU A 85 11.25 -4.17 6.59
C LEU A 85 11.54 -4.69 5.17
N THR A 86 11.68 -6.00 5.00
CA THR A 86 11.94 -6.68 3.73
C THR A 86 10.68 -7.12 2.98
N TYR A 87 9.49 -6.96 3.57
CA TYR A 87 8.21 -7.47 3.03
C TYR A 87 7.42 -6.46 2.20
N CYS A 88 7.98 -5.30 1.87
CA CYS A 88 7.30 -4.26 1.09
C CYS A 88 6.67 -4.78 -0.21
N GLY A 89 7.37 -5.65 -0.94
CA GLY A 89 6.86 -6.25 -2.16
C GLY A 89 5.70 -7.24 -1.92
N LEU A 90 5.80 -8.10 -0.89
CA LEU A 90 4.75 -9.03 -0.50
C LEU A 90 3.47 -8.30 -0.03
N SER A 91 3.65 -7.25 0.78
CA SER A 91 2.54 -6.41 1.27
C SER A 91 1.85 -5.67 0.12
N SER A 92 2.63 -5.18 -0.84
CA SER A 92 2.10 -4.51 -2.04
C SER A 92 1.31 -5.49 -2.91
N LEU A 93 1.82 -6.71 -3.13
CA LEU A 93 1.14 -7.74 -3.89
C LEU A 93 -0.17 -8.18 -3.21
N ALA A 94 -0.15 -8.42 -1.89
CA ALA A 94 -1.36 -8.74 -1.13
C ALA A 94 -2.41 -7.63 -1.22
N THR A 95 -1.98 -6.37 -1.11
CA THR A 95 -2.85 -5.19 -1.26
C THR A 95 -3.52 -5.19 -2.65
N ILE A 96 -2.74 -5.39 -3.71
CA ILE A 96 -3.25 -5.40 -5.09
C ILE A 96 -4.22 -6.56 -5.32
N LEU A 97 -3.90 -7.78 -4.88
CA LEU A 97 -4.77 -8.94 -5.05
C LEU A 97 -6.10 -8.76 -4.31
N ASN A 98 -6.07 -8.23 -3.10
CA ASN A 98 -7.29 -7.93 -2.36
C ASN A 98 -8.09 -6.76 -2.99
N ALA A 99 -7.42 -5.73 -3.51
CA ALA A 99 -8.06 -4.62 -4.23
C ALA A 99 -8.68 -5.05 -5.58
N LEU A 100 -8.17 -6.11 -6.19
CA LEU A 100 -8.78 -6.80 -7.34
C LEU A 100 -9.90 -7.78 -6.95
N PHE A 101 -10.18 -7.93 -5.65
CA PHE A 101 -11.13 -8.90 -5.11
C PHE A 101 -10.83 -10.35 -5.52
N ILE A 102 -9.55 -10.70 -5.64
CA ILE A 102 -9.13 -12.07 -5.94
C ILE A 102 -9.26 -12.93 -4.68
N ASP A 103 -9.93 -14.06 -4.83
CA ASP A 103 -10.11 -15.03 -3.76
C ASP A 103 -8.82 -15.87 -3.58
N PRO A 104 -8.19 -15.86 -2.38
CA PRO A 104 -7.02 -16.68 -2.13
C PRO A 104 -7.35 -18.18 -2.08
N GLU A 105 -8.63 -18.56 -1.94
CA GLU A 105 -9.11 -19.95 -1.80
C GLU A 105 -8.47 -20.68 -0.60
N ARG A 106 -7.91 -19.89 0.31
CA ARG A 106 -7.22 -20.33 1.53
C ARG A 106 -7.73 -19.48 2.68
N VAL A 107 -7.94 -20.13 3.83
CA VAL A 107 -8.35 -19.44 5.04
C VAL A 107 -7.17 -18.63 5.58
N TRP A 108 -7.45 -17.37 5.91
CA TRP A 108 -6.51 -16.47 6.58
C TRP A 108 -6.70 -16.50 8.10
N LYS A 109 -7.89 -16.10 8.59
CA LYS A 109 -8.21 -15.99 10.02
C LYS A 109 -9.66 -16.39 10.29
N GLY A 110 -9.89 -17.35 11.17
CA GLY A 110 -11.23 -17.87 11.44
C GLY A 110 -11.83 -18.47 10.16
N SER A 111 -13.01 -18.01 9.75
CA SER A 111 -13.64 -18.39 8.47
C SER A 111 -13.33 -17.41 7.31
N TRP A 112 -12.49 -16.41 7.53
CA TRP A 112 -12.21 -15.36 6.54
C TRP A 112 -11.11 -15.79 5.56
N ARG A 113 -11.30 -15.43 4.29
CA ARG A 113 -10.33 -15.62 3.21
C ARG A 113 -9.92 -14.24 2.72
N TRP A 114 -8.62 -13.96 2.84
CA TRP A 114 -8.02 -12.67 2.47
C TRP A 114 -6.52 -12.87 2.29
N TYR A 115 -5.89 -12.17 1.35
CA TYR A 115 -4.44 -12.25 1.23
C TYR A 115 -3.75 -11.50 2.37
N ASP A 116 -2.76 -12.15 2.98
CA ASP A 116 -1.69 -11.48 3.71
C ASP A 116 -0.32 -11.78 3.06
N GLU A 117 0.74 -11.18 3.60
CA GLU A 117 2.10 -11.29 3.07
C GLU A 117 2.61 -12.74 2.95
N THR A 118 2.12 -13.65 3.80
CA THR A 118 2.53 -15.07 3.81
C THR A 118 1.75 -15.94 2.83
N MET A 119 0.69 -15.40 2.23
CA MET A 119 -0.20 -16.13 1.32
C MET A 119 0.08 -15.86 -0.15
N VAL A 120 0.89 -14.85 -0.47
CA VAL A 120 1.10 -14.36 -1.84
C VAL A 120 2.31 -14.97 -2.55
N ALA A 121 3.10 -15.81 -1.89
CA ALA A 121 4.33 -16.36 -2.46
C ALA A 121 4.60 -17.78 -1.99
N SER A 122 5.50 -18.48 -2.69
CA SER A 122 5.98 -19.80 -2.31
C SER A 122 6.91 -19.72 -1.08
N ASP A 123 7.08 -20.83 -0.38
CA ASP A 123 7.96 -20.92 0.81
C ASP A 123 9.39 -20.45 0.53
N ASP A 124 9.90 -20.70 -0.67
CA ASP A 124 11.26 -20.29 -1.06
C ASP A 124 11.37 -18.77 -1.26
N ILE A 125 10.35 -18.15 -1.87
CA ILE A 125 10.27 -16.69 -2.00
C ILE A 125 10.09 -16.05 -0.62
N LEU A 126 9.28 -16.64 0.27
CA LEU A 126 9.10 -16.14 1.63
C LEU A 126 10.41 -16.20 2.44
N LYS A 127 11.16 -17.30 2.36
CA LYS A 127 12.48 -17.42 2.99
C LYS A 127 13.47 -16.39 2.44
N LYS A 128 13.45 -16.14 1.14
CA LYS A 128 14.30 -15.11 0.51
C LYS A 128 13.94 -13.70 1.02
N ALA A 129 12.64 -13.40 1.03
CA ALA A 129 12.11 -12.14 1.56
C ALA A 129 12.52 -11.93 3.02
N ASP A 130 12.60 -12.98 3.83
CA ASP A 130 12.98 -12.89 5.24
C ASP A 130 14.41 -12.43 5.48
N VAL A 131 15.33 -12.73 4.56
CA VAL A 131 16.75 -12.41 4.72
C VAL A 131 17.07 -11.06 4.11
N ASP A 132 16.77 -10.88 2.81
CA ASP A 132 17.29 -9.76 2.01
C ASP A 132 16.20 -8.92 1.34
N GLY A 133 14.94 -9.34 1.43
CA GLY A 133 13.87 -8.82 0.59
C GLY A 133 13.81 -9.55 -0.76
N LEU A 134 13.13 -8.95 -1.73
CA LEU A 134 12.87 -9.56 -3.03
C LEU A 134 13.49 -8.72 -4.14
N SER A 135 13.90 -9.33 -5.24
CA SER A 135 14.16 -8.60 -6.47
C SER A 135 12.85 -8.35 -7.22
N PHE A 136 12.88 -7.53 -8.28
CA PHE A 136 11.72 -7.38 -9.16
C PHE A 136 11.33 -8.71 -9.81
N GLN A 137 12.31 -9.53 -10.19
CA GLN A 137 12.05 -10.85 -10.77
C GLN A 137 11.38 -11.79 -9.75
N ASP A 138 11.80 -11.78 -8.48
CA ASP A 138 11.13 -12.60 -7.46
C ASP A 138 9.66 -12.16 -7.26
N LEU A 139 9.38 -10.85 -7.38
CA LEU A 139 8.00 -10.36 -7.34
C LEU A 139 7.20 -10.80 -8.56
N VAL A 140 7.79 -10.76 -9.75
CA VAL A 140 7.19 -11.30 -10.98
C VAL A 140 6.84 -12.78 -10.80
N ASP A 141 7.72 -13.55 -10.15
CA ASP A 141 7.51 -14.98 -9.90
C ASP A 141 6.51 -15.28 -8.78
N ALA A 142 6.30 -14.35 -7.85
CA ALA A 142 5.29 -14.49 -6.80
C ALA A 142 3.85 -14.29 -7.31
N VAL A 143 3.64 -13.61 -8.46
CA VAL A 143 2.29 -13.31 -8.95
C VAL A 143 1.53 -14.61 -9.32
N PRO A 144 0.30 -14.82 -8.80
CA PRO A 144 -0.51 -15.99 -9.14
C PRO A 144 -1.08 -15.87 -10.56
N ARG A 145 -0.29 -16.27 -11.56
CA ARG A 145 -0.59 -16.13 -13.00
C ARG A 145 -1.82 -16.93 -13.47
N ASP A 146 -2.29 -17.88 -12.67
CA ASP A 146 -3.56 -18.58 -12.85
C ASP A 146 -4.80 -17.72 -12.52
N LYS A 147 -4.63 -16.69 -11.68
CA LYS A 147 -5.71 -15.80 -11.22
C LYS A 147 -5.66 -14.40 -11.81
N VAL A 148 -4.47 -13.90 -12.14
CA VAL A 148 -4.27 -12.54 -12.65
C VAL A 148 -3.39 -12.51 -13.89
N LYS A 149 -3.70 -11.61 -14.81
CA LYS A 149 -2.84 -11.30 -15.95
C LYS A 149 -1.69 -10.40 -15.49
N LEU A 150 -0.46 -10.80 -15.75
CA LEU A 150 0.74 -10.03 -15.45
C LEU A 150 1.36 -9.46 -16.73
N GLU A 151 1.70 -8.18 -16.69
CA GLU A 151 2.62 -7.54 -17.63
C GLU A 151 3.81 -7.01 -16.81
N ALA A 152 4.98 -7.62 -17.01
CA ALA A 152 6.21 -7.23 -16.32
C ALA A 152 7.10 -6.46 -17.29
N VAL A 153 7.49 -5.24 -16.91
CA VAL A 153 8.32 -4.35 -17.74
C VAL A 153 9.53 -3.94 -16.91
N PHE A 154 10.72 -4.33 -17.38
CA PHE A 154 11.98 -3.90 -16.76
C PHE A 154 12.36 -2.51 -17.27
N ALA A 155 12.88 -1.66 -16.38
CA ALA A 155 13.29 -0.30 -16.74
C ALA A 155 14.37 -0.27 -17.85
N SER A 156 15.20 -1.32 -17.95
CA SER A 156 16.20 -1.48 -19.01
C SER A 156 15.60 -1.79 -20.39
N GLU A 157 14.33 -2.18 -20.43
CA GLU A 157 13.63 -2.64 -21.63
C GLU A 157 12.52 -1.67 -22.06
N SER A 158 12.43 -0.50 -21.42
CA SER A 158 11.35 0.47 -21.65
C SER A 158 11.84 1.92 -21.56
N SER A 159 10.93 2.85 -21.83
CA SER A 159 11.14 4.29 -21.79
C SER A 159 10.29 4.96 -20.70
N LEU A 160 10.64 6.20 -20.38
CA LEU A 160 9.85 7.00 -19.44
C LEU A 160 8.45 7.30 -19.98
N GLU A 161 8.34 7.47 -21.30
CA GLU A 161 7.08 7.70 -22.02
C GLU A 161 6.15 6.50 -21.90
N GLU A 162 6.67 5.28 -22.11
CA GLU A 162 5.90 4.05 -21.93
C GLU A 162 5.48 3.85 -20.48
N PHE A 163 6.39 4.05 -19.52
CA PHE A 163 6.06 3.99 -18.10
C PHE A 163 4.89 4.91 -17.74
N ARG A 164 4.93 6.18 -18.20
CA ARG A 164 3.82 7.13 -17.98
C ARG A 164 2.50 6.65 -18.59
N LYS A 165 2.55 6.03 -19.77
CA LYS A 165 1.36 5.45 -20.42
C LYS A 165 0.77 4.31 -19.58
N HIS A 166 1.59 3.40 -19.08
CA HIS A 166 1.14 2.33 -18.19
C HIS A 166 0.48 2.90 -16.92
N VAL A 167 1.11 3.89 -16.29
CA VAL A 167 0.58 4.58 -15.09
C VAL A 167 -0.79 5.18 -15.38
N LEU A 168 -0.93 5.99 -16.43
CA LEU A 168 -2.20 6.64 -16.77
C LEU A 168 -3.32 5.63 -17.04
N ASN A 169 -3.03 4.57 -17.79
CA ASN A 169 -4.00 3.52 -18.10
C ASN A 169 -4.45 2.77 -16.84
N SER A 170 -3.50 2.42 -15.96
CA SER A 170 -3.80 1.65 -14.75
C SER A 170 -4.54 2.49 -13.71
N CYS A 171 -4.15 3.74 -13.51
CA CYS A 171 -4.81 4.62 -12.54
C CYS A 171 -6.23 5.02 -12.96
N SER A 172 -6.54 4.97 -14.26
CA SER A 172 -7.89 5.22 -14.79
C SER A 172 -8.78 3.96 -14.80
N SER A 173 -8.29 2.87 -14.20
CA SER A 173 -8.99 1.57 -14.12
C SER A 173 -9.11 1.12 -12.66
N ASN A 174 -10.11 0.30 -12.38
CA ASN A 174 -10.27 -0.43 -11.12
C ASN A 174 -10.06 -1.96 -11.29
N THR A 175 -9.65 -2.40 -12.48
CA THR A 175 -9.39 -3.82 -12.81
C THR A 175 -7.92 -4.11 -13.09
N SER A 176 -7.06 -3.09 -13.01
CA SER A 176 -5.62 -3.20 -13.26
C SER A 176 -4.87 -2.23 -12.36
N TYR A 177 -3.81 -2.72 -11.72
CA TYR A 177 -2.95 -1.91 -10.84
C TYR A 177 -1.49 -2.06 -11.23
N ILE A 178 -0.69 -1.07 -10.88
CA ILE A 178 0.77 -1.11 -11.05
C ILE A 178 1.44 -1.33 -9.70
N LEU A 179 2.37 -2.28 -9.70
CA LEU A 179 3.40 -2.40 -8.69
C LEU A 179 4.71 -1.87 -9.31
N ALA A 180 5.19 -0.75 -8.80
CA ALA A 180 6.46 -0.17 -9.23
C ALA A 180 7.57 -0.57 -8.24
N ASN A 181 8.77 -0.85 -8.76
CA ASN A 181 9.97 -1.04 -7.96
C ASN A 181 10.94 0.12 -8.25
N PHE A 182 11.42 0.83 -7.22
CA PHE A 182 12.29 1.97 -7.40
C PHE A 182 13.37 2.12 -6.32
N SER A 183 14.35 2.97 -6.61
CA SER A 183 15.41 3.31 -5.67
C SER A 183 15.03 4.55 -4.87
N ARG A 184 14.71 4.37 -3.59
CA ARG A 184 14.38 5.48 -2.67
C ARG A 184 15.46 6.58 -2.60
N PRO A 185 16.78 6.28 -2.57
CA PRO A 185 17.83 7.30 -2.63
C PRO A 185 17.76 8.19 -3.87
N VAL A 186 17.41 7.64 -5.04
CA VAL A 186 17.27 8.42 -6.29
C VAL A 186 16.14 9.44 -6.17
N LEU A 187 15.09 9.14 -5.40
CA LEU A 187 14.00 10.06 -5.09
C LEU A 187 14.27 10.98 -3.90
N GLY A 188 15.48 10.95 -3.33
CA GLY A 188 15.83 11.72 -2.12
C GLY A 188 15.18 11.21 -0.84
N GLN A 189 14.59 10.01 -0.86
CA GLN A 189 14.01 9.35 0.32
C GLN A 189 15.10 8.54 1.01
N VAL A 190 15.94 9.19 1.82
CA VAL A 190 17.07 8.52 2.48
C VAL A 190 16.71 8.15 3.92
N TYR A 191 16.73 6.85 4.21
CA TYR A 191 16.74 6.34 5.58
C TYR A 191 18.20 6.18 6.00
N GLY A 192 18.68 6.92 7.00
CA GLY A 192 20.10 6.98 7.40
C GLY A 192 20.73 5.69 7.99
N TYR A 193 20.51 4.49 7.46
CA TYR A 193 21.22 3.27 7.86
C TYR A 193 22.08 2.74 6.70
N ARG A 194 23.34 3.19 6.63
CA ARG A 194 24.28 2.86 5.54
C ARG A 194 24.69 1.38 5.46
N LYS A 195 24.44 0.56 6.49
CA LYS A 195 24.93 -0.83 6.54
C LYS A 195 23.96 -1.87 5.95
N ALA A 196 22.66 -1.58 5.91
CA ALA A 196 21.70 -2.38 5.15
C ALA A 196 21.71 -2.01 3.66
N MET A 197 21.98 -0.74 3.33
CA MET A 197 21.99 -0.27 1.94
C MET A 197 23.20 -0.70 1.10
N ARG A 198 24.26 -1.31 1.65
CA ARG A 198 25.41 -1.75 0.81
C ARG A 198 25.27 -3.15 0.23
N THR A 199 24.51 -4.04 0.86
CA THR A 199 24.08 -5.31 0.26
C THR A 199 22.74 -5.18 -0.45
N ALA A 200 21.99 -4.13 -0.14
CA ALA A 200 20.62 -3.95 -0.60
C ALA A 200 20.42 -2.72 -1.52
N ALA A 201 21.52 -2.08 -1.97
CA ALA A 201 21.53 -1.05 -3.01
C ALA A 201 21.18 -1.58 -4.41
N ASP A 202 21.22 -2.91 -4.61
CA ASP A 202 20.75 -3.57 -5.83
C ASP A 202 19.49 -4.43 -5.62
N SER A 203 18.97 -4.56 -4.38
CA SER A 203 18.01 -5.63 -4.07
C SER A 203 16.99 -5.37 -2.96
N SER A 204 16.95 -4.20 -2.30
CA SER A 204 15.86 -3.89 -1.36
C SER A 204 14.95 -2.77 -1.85
N LEU A 205 13.87 -3.28 -2.42
CA LEU A 205 12.65 -2.66 -2.94
C LEU A 205 12.05 -1.62 -2.00
N CYS A 206 11.54 -0.54 -2.59
CA CYS A 206 10.18 -0.04 -2.40
C CYS A 206 9.75 0.64 -3.69
#